data_AF-A0A1X4N994-F1
#
_entry.id   AF-A0A1X4N994-F1
#
_cell.length_a   1.000
_cell.length_b   1.000
_cell.length_c   1.000
_cell.angle_alpha   90.00
_cell.angle_beta   90.00
_cell.angle_gamma   90.00
#
_symmetry.space_group_name_H-M   'P 1'
#
loop_
_entity.id
_entity.type
_entity.pdbx_description
1 polymer ?
#
loop_
_entity_poly.entity_id
_entity_poly.type
_entity_poly.pdbx_seq_one_letter_code
_entity_poly.pdbx_strand_id
1 'polypeptide(L)'
;MKLCKVILGLFGLLWLLALAIFLVGQFGLFGQERDPLAGVFLVPLGFPWNRFIEIAPEATWPWLAAAMPLINLALLRTICRVVGNKSTN
;
A
#
# COMPACT_ATOMS: atom_id res chain seq x y z
N MET A 1 3.32 22.22 6.42
CA MET A 1 2.37 21.17 6.85
C MET A 1 3.11 19.95 7.42
N LYS A 2 3.49 19.96 8.70
CA LYS A 2 4.16 18.82 9.35
C LYS A 2 3.28 17.56 9.31
N LEU A 3 1.97 17.74 9.51
CA LEU A 3 0.99 16.66 9.47
C LEU A 3 0.98 15.88 8.14
N CYS A 4 0.96 16.56 6.99
CA CYS A 4 1.00 15.90 5.67
C CYS A 4 2.26 15.05 5.45
N LYS A 5 3.43 15.55 5.89
CA LYS A 5 4.68 14.79 5.81
C LYS A 5 4.64 13.56 6.73
N VAL A 6 4.08 13.71 7.94
CA VAL A 6 3.92 12.60 8.89
C VAL A 6 2.95 11.55 8.34
N ILE A 7 1.78 11.94 7.82
CA ILE A 7 0.78 11.01 7.26
C ILE A 7 1.34 10.26 6.06
N LEU A 8 1.96 10.97 5.10
CA LEU A 8 2.59 10.33 3.93
C LEU A 8 3.73 9.39 4.32
N GLY A 9 4.56 9.81 5.28
CA GLY A 9 5.66 9.00 5.79
C GLY A 9 5.17 7.73 6.49
N LEU A 10 4.18 7.87 7.38
CA LEU A 10 3.61 6.75 8.15
C LEU A 10 2.90 5.76 7.23
N PHE A 11 2.07 6.25 6.29
CA PHE A 11 1.39 5.38 5.33
C PHE A 11 2.40 4.64 4.44
N GLY A 12 3.40 5.36 3.92
CA GLY A 12 4.47 4.75 3.12
C GLY A 12 5.26 3.71 3.89
N LEU A 13 5.59 3.97 5.15
CA LEU A 13 6.30 3.03 6.01
C LEU A 13 5.46 1.76 6.27
N LEU A 14 4.19 1.91 6.63
CA LEU A 14 3.28 0.78 6.83
C LEU A 14 3.15 -0.08 5.57
N TRP A 15 3.06 0.57 4.40
CA TRP A 15 3.01 -0.13 3.12
C TRP A 15 4.31 -0.89 2.82
N LEU A 16 5.48 -0.29 3.05
CA LEU A 16 6.77 -0.97 2.85
C LEU A 16 6.96 -2.15 3.81
N LEU A 17 6.54 -2.02 5.07
CA LEU A 17 6.59 -3.11 6.03
C LEU A 17 5.66 -4.26 5.63
N ALA A 18 4.41 -3.95 5.23
CA ALA A 18 3.47 -4.95 4.73
C ALA A 18 4.00 -5.65 3.46
N LEU A 19 4.64 -4.91 2.56
CA LEU A 19 5.25 -5.46 1.35
C LEU A 19 6.43 -6.38 1.69
N ALA A 20 7.27 -5.99 2.65
CA ALA A 20 8.37 -6.81 3.11
C ALA A 20 7.86 -8.13 3.73
N ILE A 21 6.84 -8.07 4.60
CA ILE A 21 6.21 -9.26 5.19
C ILE A 21 5.63 -10.16 4.10
N PHE A 22 4.92 -9.58 3.12
CA PHE A 22 4.39 -10.32 1.98
C PHE A 22 5.49 -11.03 1.19
N LEU A 23 6.58 -10.35 0.83
CA LEU A 23 7.68 -10.96 0.08
C LEU A 23 8.38 -12.05 0.88
N VAL A 24 8.59 -11.84 2.19
CA VAL A 24 9.21 -12.85 3.06
C VAL A 24 8.33 -14.09 3.17
N GLY A 25 7.04 -13.93 3.47
CA GLY A 25 6.09 -15.02 3.59
C GLY A 25 5.81 -15.73 2.27
N GLN A 26 5.65 -14.98 1.17
CA GLN A 26 5.34 -15.55 -0.15
C GLN A 26 6.49 -16.38 -0.72
N PHE A 27 7.73 -15.91 -0.58
CA PHE A 27 8.90 -16.58 -1.15
C PHE A 27 9.61 -17.52 -0.15
N GLY A 28 9.24 -17.50 1.14
CA GLY A 28 9.94 -18.25 2.19
C GLY A 28 11.35 -17.72 2.42
N LEU A 29 11.53 -16.41 2.33
CA LEU A 29 12.84 -15.79 2.54
C LEU A 29 13.28 -16.02 3.98
N PHE A 30 14.61 -16.09 4.20
CA PHE A 30 15.21 -16.27 5.53
C PHE A 30 14.88 -17.61 6.20
N GLY A 31 14.47 -18.64 5.44
CA GLY A 31 14.13 -19.95 5.98
C GLY A 31 12.74 -20.02 6.64
N GLN A 32 11.91 -18.99 6.43
CA GLN A 32 10.51 -18.97 6.84
C GLN A 32 9.70 -19.98 6.01
N GLU A 33 8.75 -20.69 6.65
CA GLU A 33 7.72 -21.42 5.90
C GLU A 33 6.86 -20.47 5.06
N ARG A 34 6.44 -20.93 3.88
CA ARG A 34 5.62 -20.10 2.99
C ARG A 34 4.25 -19.84 3.62
N ASP A 35 3.95 -18.57 3.86
CA ASP A 35 2.69 -18.14 4.44
C ASP A 35 1.83 -17.41 3.40
N PRO A 36 0.78 -18.06 2.86
CA PRO A 36 -0.12 -17.45 1.90
C PRO A 36 -0.98 -16.31 2.49
N LEU A 37 -1.09 -16.19 3.83
CA LEU A 37 -1.83 -15.11 4.48
C LEU A 37 -0.98 -13.85 4.71
N ALA A 38 0.32 -13.87 4.40
CA ALA A 38 1.19 -12.70 4.53
C ALA A 38 0.69 -11.48 3.72
N GLY A 39 -0.10 -11.71 2.65
CA GLY A 39 -0.73 -10.66 1.84
C GLY A 39 -1.90 -9.93 2.50
N VAL A 40 -2.44 -10.44 3.61
CA VAL A 40 -3.62 -9.85 4.28
C VAL A 40 -3.32 -8.42 4.78
N PHE A 41 -2.09 -8.11 5.15
CA PHE A 41 -1.72 -6.75 5.61
C PHE A 41 -1.76 -5.69 4.50
N LEU A 42 -1.67 -6.09 3.24
CA LEU A 42 -1.76 -5.18 2.09
C LEU A 42 -3.23 -4.86 1.74
N VAL A 43 -4.17 -5.72 2.13
CA VAL A 43 -5.59 -5.59 1.77
C VAL A 43 -6.23 -4.32 2.37
N PRO A 44 -6.11 -4.03 3.68
CA PRO A 44 -6.66 -2.80 4.25
C PRO A 44 -6.00 -1.54 3.68
N LEU A 45 -4.69 -1.57 3.41
CA LEU A 45 -3.94 -0.44 2.90
C LEU A 45 -4.34 -0.06 1.46
N GLY A 46 -4.79 -1.02 0.67
CA GLY A 46 -5.24 -0.81 -0.71
C GLY A 46 -6.76 -0.60 -0.86
N PHE A 47 -7.53 -0.61 0.23
CA PHE A 47 -8.97 -0.34 0.16
C PHE A 47 -9.24 1.12 -0.23
N PRO A 48 -10.33 1.42 -0.98
CA PRO A 48 -11.33 0.52 -1.57
C PRO A 48 -10.93 -0.11 -2.91
N TRP A 49 -9.75 0.22 -3.43
CA TRP A 49 -9.31 -0.15 -4.78
C TRP A 49 -9.12 -1.65 -4.95
N ASN A 50 -8.77 -2.36 -3.87
CA ASN A 50 -8.71 -3.81 -3.83
C ASN A 50 -10.03 -4.51 -4.24
N ARG A 51 -11.18 -3.82 -4.20
CA ARG A 51 -12.45 -4.38 -4.69
C ARG A 51 -12.51 -4.57 -6.20
N PHE A 52 -11.58 -3.98 -6.96
CA PHE A 52 -11.54 -4.04 -8.42
C PHE A 52 -10.52 -5.06 -8.95
N ILE A 53 -9.87 -5.85 -8.09
CA ILE A 53 -8.84 -6.82 -8.52
C ILE A 53 -9.43 -7.96 -9.37
N GLU A 54 -10.70 -8.29 -9.16
CA GLU A 54 -11.42 -9.36 -9.88
C GLU A 54 -11.58 -9.09 -11.38
N ILE A 55 -11.31 -7.85 -11.83
CA ILE A 55 -11.31 -7.48 -13.25
C ILE A 55 -10.09 -8.09 -13.98
N ALA A 56 -9.03 -8.45 -13.25
CA ALA A 56 -7.80 -9.00 -13.78
C ALA A 56 -7.70 -10.53 -13.54
N PRO A 57 -6.81 -11.24 -14.27
CA PRO A 57 -6.61 -12.68 -14.06
C PRO A 57 -6.13 -13.01 -12.64
N GLU A 58 -6.60 -14.13 -12.09
CA GLU A 58 -6.32 -14.58 -10.70
C GLU A 58 -4.83 -14.61 -10.35
N ALA A 59 -3.99 -15.05 -11.30
CA ALA A 59 -2.53 -15.09 -11.12
C ALA A 59 -1.90 -13.73 -10.82
N THR A 60 -2.57 -12.62 -11.16
CA THR A 60 -2.09 -11.25 -10.93
C THR A 60 -2.63 -10.63 -9.65
N TRP A 61 -3.63 -11.23 -8.99
CA TRP A 61 -4.29 -10.65 -7.82
C TRP A 61 -3.34 -10.29 -6.68
N PRO A 62 -2.36 -11.13 -6.27
CA PRO A 62 -1.47 -10.78 -5.17
C PRO A 62 -0.63 -9.54 -5.48
N TRP A 63 -0.15 -9.43 -6.72
CA TRP A 63 0.65 -8.29 -7.19
C TRP A 63 -0.19 -7.02 -7.30
N LEU A 64 -1.41 -7.13 -7.80
CA LEU A 64 -2.36 -6.01 -7.85
C LEU A 64 -2.71 -5.54 -6.44
N ALA A 65 -3.03 -6.45 -5.54
CA ALA A 65 -3.35 -6.13 -4.15
C ALA A 65 -2.17 -5.45 -3.44
N ALA A 66 -0.93 -5.87 -3.71
CA ALA A 66 0.28 -5.23 -3.21
C ALA A 66 0.49 -3.82 -3.78
N ALA A 67 0.05 -3.57 -5.01
CA ALA A 67 0.18 -2.28 -5.70
C ALA A 67 -0.95 -1.30 -5.37
N MET A 68 -2.16 -1.74 -5.00
CA MET A 68 -3.30 -0.86 -4.72
C MET A 68 -3.04 0.27 -3.69
N PRO A 69 -2.24 0.08 -2.62
CA PRO A 69 -1.89 1.16 -1.70
C PRO A 69 -1.20 2.36 -2.38
N LEU A 70 -0.58 2.18 -3.55
CA LEU A 70 0.00 3.29 -4.33
C LEU A 70 -1.03 4.33 -4.74
N ILE A 71 -2.27 3.90 -5.01
CA ILE A 71 -3.37 4.82 -5.36
C ILE A 71 -3.68 5.72 -4.17
N ASN A 72 -3.78 5.15 -2.96
CA ASN A 72 -4.00 5.91 -1.73
C ASN A 72 -2.84 6.88 -1.45
N LEU A 73 -1.60 6.44 -1.65
CA LEU A 73 -0.42 7.29 -1.50
C LEU A 73 -0.42 8.46 -2.51
N ALA A 74 -0.81 8.21 -3.77
CA ALA A 74 -0.94 9.23 -4.81
C ALA A 74 -2.04 10.25 -4.49
N LEU A 75 -3.19 9.80 -3.98
CA LEU A 75 -4.28 10.66 -3.55
C LEU A 75 -3.87 11.54 -2.36
N LEU A 76 -3.28 10.96 -1.32
CA LEU A 76 -2.77 11.70 -0.16
C LEU A 76 -1.75 12.76 -0.59
N ARG A 77 -0.84 12.40 -1.50
CA ARG A 77 0.18 13.33 -2.01
C ARG A 77 -0.46 14.49 -2.77
N THR A 78 -1.49 14.21 -3.58
CA THR A 78 -2.21 15.23 -4.35
C THR A 78 -2.98 16.17 -3.44
N ILE A 79 -3.72 15.64 -2.46
CA ILE A 79 -4.46 16.43 -1.46
C ILE A 79 -3.49 17.32 -0.68
N CYS A 80 -2.39 16.76 -0.17
CA CYS A 80 -1.40 17.51 0.59
C CYS A 80 -0.72 18.61 -0.23
N ARG A 81 -0.51 18.40 -1.53
CA ARG A 81 0.00 19.44 -2.44
C ARG A 81 -1.02 20.57 -2.61
N VAL A 82 -2.29 20.24 -2.91
CA VAL A 82 -3.34 21.24 -3.14
C VAL A 82 -3.64 22.06 -1.89
N VAL A 83 -3.76 21.41 -0.73
CA VAL A 83 -4.01 22.09 0.55
C VAL A 83 -2.79 22.93 0.97
N GLY A 84 -1.57 22.44 0.73
CA GLY A 84 -0.35 23.22 0.97
C GLY A 84 -0.26 24.48 0.12
N ASN A 85 -0.70 24.40 -1.14
CA ASN A 85 -0.73 25.54 -2.06
C ASN A 85 -1.78 26.59 -1.69
N LYS A 86 -2.90 26.17 -1.05
CA LYS A 86 -3.93 27.10 -0.57
C LYS A 86 -3.55 27.84 0.71
N SER A 87 -2.63 27.32 1.52
CA SER A 87 -2.21 27.98 2.78
C SER A 87 -1.19 29.11 2.58
N THR A 88 -0.77 29.37 1.33
CA THR A 88 0.23 30.37 0.94
C THR A 88 -0.30 31.42 -0.04
N ASN A 89 -1.58 31.34 -0.42
CA ASN A 89 -2.36 32.40 -1.08
C ASN A 89 -3.36 32.98 -0.08
#